data_AF-A0A2V8E053-F1
#
_entry.id   AF-A0A2V8E053-F1
#
_cell.length_a   1.000
_cell.length_b   1.000
_cell.length_c   1.000
_cell.angle_alpha   90.00
_cell.angle_beta   90.00
_cell.angle_gamma   90.00
#
_symmetry.space_group_name_H-M   'P 1'
#
loop_
_entity.id
_entity.type
_entity.pdbx_description
1 polymer ?
#
loop_
_entity_poly.entity_id
_entity_poly.type
_entity_poly.pdbx_seq_one_letter_code
_entity_poly.pdbx_strand_id
1 'polypeptide(L)'
;TWLRSVLAQRHVDLIRSRRRTEPLPEEGDPRVAPPSARVAPDHEDRVAVIERSLRQAVRRLEPRDRLRLASYYAHDLTLAQVGRLLGEHEATSSRQLARTRRTLRKDVELLLRNEGLGTAQIDEYLAAVVDDAGTMDLERVLDTETVGKESVPDRSIGVGRGGGRRGH
;
A
#
# COMPACT_ATOMS: atom_id res chain seq x y z
N THR A 1 8.36 -3.14 15.69
CA THR A 1 8.95 -2.90 14.33
C THR A 1 7.95 -2.08 13.49
N TRP A 2 8.20 -1.61 12.24
CA TRP A 2 7.28 -0.63 11.57
C TRP A 2 6.32 -1.05 10.42
N LEU A 3 6.14 -2.27 9.95
CA LEU A 3 6.33 -3.58 10.58
C LEU A 3 6.28 -4.73 9.54
N ARG A 4 7.07 -5.81 9.63
CA ARG A 4 8.38 -5.90 10.33
C ARG A 4 9.36 -5.03 9.55
N SER A 5 9.33 -3.75 9.93
CA SER A 5 9.67 -2.56 9.17
C SER A 5 8.94 -2.47 7.83
N VAL A 6 9.24 -3.37 6.93
CA VAL A 6 9.09 -3.19 5.49
C VAL A 6 8.48 -4.42 4.81
N LEU A 7 8.11 -5.43 5.61
CA LEU A 7 8.00 -6.85 5.22
C LEU A 7 9.14 -7.24 4.26
N ALA A 8 10.36 -7.21 4.82
CA ALA A 8 11.66 -7.30 4.14
C ALA A 8 11.97 -6.23 3.05
N GLN A 9 11.11 -5.22 2.89
CA GLN A 9 11.05 -4.30 1.73
C GLN A 9 10.64 -5.05 0.46
N ARG A 10 9.76 -6.05 0.68
CA ARG A 10 9.19 -7.05 -0.23
C ARG A 10 9.93 -7.19 -1.57
N HIS A 11 11.12 -7.79 -1.59
CA HIS A 11 11.87 -8.44 -0.51
C HIS A 11 13.32 -7.93 -0.64
N VAL A 12 13.46 -6.63 -0.35
CA VAL A 12 14.27 -5.62 -1.07
C VAL A 12 13.95 -5.62 -2.57
N ASP A 13 14.58 -4.72 -3.33
CA ASP A 13 14.69 -4.78 -4.79
C ASP A 13 15.39 -6.09 -5.30
N LEU A 14 15.71 -7.06 -4.40
CA LEU A 14 15.90 -8.46 -4.78
C LEU A 14 14.62 -8.91 -5.50
N ILE A 15 14.66 -9.52 -6.67
CA ILE A 15 15.75 -10.30 -7.25
C ILE A 15 16.44 -9.53 -8.40
N ARG A 16 16.09 -8.26 -8.60
CA ARG A 16 16.22 -7.59 -9.91
C ARG A 16 17.58 -6.93 -10.14
N SER A 17 18.47 -7.03 -9.15
CA SER A 17 19.92 -6.84 -9.28
C SER A 17 20.72 -8.14 -9.55
N ARG A 18 20.11 -9.34 -9.49
CA ARG A 18 20.80 -10.66 -9.60
C ARG A 18 21.29 -11.01 -11.03
N ARG A 19 21.92 -10.08 -11.73
CA ARG A 19 22.90 -10.36 -12.81
C ARG A 19 24.34 -10.14 -12.29
N ARG A 20 24.61 -10.55 -11.05
CA ARG A 20 25.93 -10.45 -10.39
C ARG A 20 26.15 -11.51 -9.27
N THR A 21 26.05 -12.79 -9.66
CA THR A 21 26.66 -14.02 -9.07
C THR A 21 26.32 -14.51 -7.62
N GLU A 22 25.98 -15.82 -7.53
CA GLU A 22 26.14 -16.89 -6.48
C GLU A 22 25.82 -16.68 -4.96
N PRO A 23 25.54 -17.75 -4.15
CA PRO A 23 24.67 -17.65 -2.94
C PRO A 23 25.01 -18.49 -1.64
N LEU A 24 24.10 -18.44 -0.62
CA LEU A 24 23.88 -19.34 0.57
C LEU A 24 24.80 -19.18 1.84
N PRO A 25 24.49 -19.76 3.04
CA PRO A 25 23.24 -19.74 3.89
C PRO A 25 23.51 -19.41 5.42
N GLU A 26 22.56 -18.83 6.23
CA GLU A 26 21.67 -19.42 7.30
C GLU A 26 22.39 -19.71 8.68
N GLU A 27 21.87 -19.88 9.92
CA GLU A 27 20.55 -20.08 10.63
C GLU A 27 20.02 -18.77 11.35
N GLY A 28 19.36 -18.63 12.53
CA GLY A 28 18.84 -19.42 13.71
C GLY A 28 18.54 -18.43 14.91
N ASP A 29 17.91 -18.64 16.09
CA ASP A 29 17.05 -19.64 16.79
C ASP A 29 16.36 -18.97 18.06
N PRO A 30 15.19 -19.41 18.64
CA PRO A 30 14.43 -18.64 19.68
C PRO A 30 14.05 -19.34 21.03
N ARG A 31 13.55 -18.57 22.04
CA ARG A 31 12.95 -19.12 23.31
C ARG A 31 11.78 -18.27 23.88
N VAL A 32 11.00 -18.85 24.82
CA VAL A 32 9.55 -18.60 25.03
C VAL A 32 9.13 -18.16 26.45
N ALA A 33 8.03 -17.40 26.59
CA ALA A 33 7.17 -17.32 27.79
C ALA A 33 5.69 -16.99 27.42
N PRO A 34 4.65 -17.46 28.16
CA PRO A 34 3.24 -17.34 27.74
C PRO A 34 2.40 -16.26 28.50
N PRO A 35 1.37 -15.65 27.87
CA PRO A 35 0.36 -14.81 28.52
C PRO A 35 -0.93 -15.57 28.91
N SER A 36 -1.78 -14.96 29.74
CA SER A 36 -3.02 -15.56 30.25
C SER A 36 -4.25 -15.33 29.35
N ALA A 37 -5.16 -16.31 29.34
CA ALA A 37 -6.27 -16.36 28.39
C ALA A 37 -7.45 -15.43 28.75
N ARG A 38 -7.52 -14.27 28.09
CA ARG A 38 -8.73 -14.00 27.29
C ARG A 38 -8.68 -14.93 26.08
N VAL A 39 -9.84 -15.34 25.54
CA VAL A 39 -9.86 -16.00 24.22
C VAL A 39 -9.32 -14.97 23.21
N ALA A 40 -8.07 -15.16 22.80
CA ALA A 40 -7.46 -14.29 21.81
C ALA A 40 -8.08 -14.62 20.45
N PRO A 41 -8.46 -13.61 19.65
CA PRO A 41 -9.05 -13.87 18.34
C PRO A 41 -8.07 -14.60 17.43
N ASP A 42 -8.59 -15.31 16.44
CA ASP A 42 -7.78 -16.22 15.63
C ASP A 42 -6.79 -15.45 14.74
N HIS A 43 -5.84 -16.14 14.11
CA HIS A 43 -4.91 -15.54 13.18
C HIS A 43 -5.64 -14.75 12.07
N GLU A 44 -6.68 -15.33 11.47
CA GLU A 44 -7.46 -14.69 10.41
C GLU A 44 -8.17 -13.40 10.88
N ASP A 45 -8.73 -13.38 12.10
CA ASP A 45 -9.32 -12.18 12.70
C ASP A 45 -8.30 -11.04 12.82
N ARG A 46 -7.07 -11.36 13.26
CA ARG A 46 -5.98 -10.38 13.40
C ARG A 46 -5.60 -9.82 12.03
N VAL A 47 -5.44 -10.68 11.02
CA VAL A 47 -5.20 -10.29 9.62
C VAL A 47 -6.31 -9.36 9.12
N ALA A 48 -7.58 -9.71 9.34
CA ALA A 48 -8.74 -8.93 8.90
C ALA A 48 -8.84 -7.55 9.59
N VAL A 49 -8.49 -7.47 10.88
CA VAL A 49 -8.40 -6.20 11.63
C VAL A 49 -7.30 -5.31 11.05
N ILE A 50 -6.08 -5.83 10.85
CA ILE A 50 -4.98 -5.06 10.27
C ILE A 50 -5.29 -4.64 8.82
N GLU A 51 -5.86 -5.51 7.98
CA GLU A 51 -6.24 -5.16 6.59
C GLU A 51 -7.31 -4.04 6.57
N ARG A 52 -8.31 -4.11 7.46
CA ARG A 52 -9.35 -3.08 7.61
C ARG A 52 -8.74 -1.72 7.97
N SER A 53 -7.92 -1.65 9.02
CA SER A 53 -7.27 -0.41 9.45
C SER A 53 -6.31 0.12 8.39
N LEU A 54 -5.54 -0.75 7.72
CA LEU A 54 -4.61 -0.36 6.66
C LEU A 54 -5.33 0.25 5.46
N ARG A 55 -6.37 -0.39 4.91
CA ARG A 55 -7.19 0.17 3.82
C ARG A 55 -7.82 1.52 4.21
N GLN A 56 -8.28 1.66 5.45
CA GLN A 56 -8.92 2.89 5.92
C GLN A 56 -7.88 4.01 6.16
N ALA A 57 -6.64 3.69 6.50
CA ALA A 57 -5.54 4.66 6.58
C ALA A 57 -5.04 5.06 5.18
N VAL A 58 -4.85 4.11 4.25
CA VAL A 58 -4.49 4.40 2.85
C VAL A 58 -5.50 5.36 2.22
N ARG A 59 -6.80 5.15 2.42
CA ARG A 59 -7.87 6.05 1.93
C ARG A 59 -7.82 7.50 2.48
N ARG A 60 -7.09 7.78 3.56
CA ARG A 60 -6.89 9.13 4.11
C ARG A 60 -5.67 9.85 3.53
N LEU A 61 -4.77 9.15 2.84
CA LEU A 61 -3.62 9.76 2.19
C LEU A 61 -4.04 10.53 0.93
N GLU A 62 -3.33 11.61 0.63
CA GLU A 62 -3.46 12.37 -0.61
C GLU A 62 -3.37 11.46 -1.86
N PRO A 63 -4.14 11.69 -2.94
CA PRO A 63 -4.13 10.83 -4.12
C PRO A 63 -2.74 10.60 -4.72
N ARG A 64 -1.89 11.65 -4.71
CA ARG A 64 -0.50 11.60 -5.16
C ARG A 64 0.40 10.74 -4.26
N ASP A 65 0.09 10.70 -2.95
CA ASP A 65 0.80 9.89 -1.97
C ASP A 65 0.36 8.41 -2.02
N ARG A 66 -0.94 8.15 -2.28
CA ARG A 66 -1.44 6.79 -2.61
C ARG A 66 -0.78 6.26 -3.87
N LEU A 67 -0.78 7.04 -4.96
CA LEU A 67 -0.12 6.70 -6.22
C LEU A 67 1.38 6.41 -6.02
N ARG A 68 2.08 7.20 -5.19
CA ARG A 68 3.50 6.98 -4.88
C ARG A 68 3.74 5.68 -4.09
N LEU A 69 2.81 5.26 -3.22
CA LEU A 69 2.87 3.96 -2.54
C LEU A 69 2.58 2.79 -3.48
N ALA A 70 1.48 2.83 -4.24
CA ALA A 70 1.09 1.79 -5.18
C ALA A 70 2.20 1.55 -6.23
N SER A 71 2.71 2.63 -6.84
CA SER A 71 3.82 2.57 -7.80
C SER A 71 5.07 1.87 -7.24
N TYR A 72 5.39 2.06 -5.96
CA TYR A 72 6.62 1.53 -5.35
C TYR A 72 6.44 0.14 -4.72
N TYR A 73 5.25 -0.19 -4.21
CA TYR A 73 5.01 -1.43 -3.45
C TYR A 73 4.11 -2.47 -4.13
N ALA A 74 3.27 -2.06 -5.09
CA ALA A 74 2.48 -2.97 -5.92
C ALA A 74 3.14 -3.17 -7.30
N HIS A 75 3.51 -2.08 -7.98
CA HIS A 75 4.00 -2.13 -9.36
C HIS A 75 5.53 -2.15 -9.52
N ASP A 76 6.30 -2.39 -8.45
CA ASP A 76 7.77 -2.57 -8.46
C ASP A 76 8.60 -1.41 -9.11
N LEU A 77 8.08 -0.17 -9.16
CA LEU A 77 8.78 0.94 -9.82
C LEU A 77 9.87 1.56 -8.95
N THR A 78 11.08 1.72 -9.50
CA THR A 78 12.19 2.42 -8.84
C THR A 78 11.86 3.88 -8.52
N LEU A 79 12.48 4.46 -7.50
CA LEU A 79 12.27 5.86 -7.10
C LEU A 79 12.56 6.86 -8.24
N ALA A 80 13.46 6.52 -9.17
CA ALA A 80 13.71 7.29 -10.39
C ALA A 80 12.55 7.20 -11.41
N GLN A 81 11.90 6.03 -11.56
CA GLN A 81 10.71 5.87 -12.40
C GLN A 81 9.49 6.56 -11.78
N VAL A 82 9.28 6.40 -10.47
CA VAL A 82 8.23 7.08 -9.69
C VAL A 82 8.41 8.60 -9.76
N GLY A 83 9.65 9.09 -9.67
CA GLY A 83 9.97 10.49 -9.90
C GLY A 83 9.53 10.97 -11.28
N ARG A 84 9.94 10.28 -12.35
CA ARG A 84 9.51 10.63 -13.73
C ARG A 84 8.00 10.58 -13.93
N LEU A 85 7.31 9.58 -13.38
CA LEU A 85 5.86 9.43 -13.43
C LEU A 85 5.14 10.61 -12.75
N LEU A 86 5.68 11.12 -11.65
CA LEU A 86 5.09 12.22 -10.88
C LEU A 86 5.56 13.62 -11.33
N GLY A 87 6.58 13.73 -12.17
CA GLY A 87 7.26 15.01 -12.46
C GLY A 87 8.15 15.49 -11.30
N GLU A 88 8.69 14.57 -10.50
CA GLU A 88 9.55 14.82 -9.34
C GLU A 88 11.00 14.35 -9.60
N HIS A 89 11.97 15.02 -8.98
CA HIS A 89 13.30 14.43 -8.81
C HIS A 89 13.23 13.23 -7.84
N GLU A 90 13.99 12.18 -8.12
CA GLU A 90 14.07 10.96 -7.31
C GLU A 90 14.27 11.22 -5.81
N ALA A 91 15.18 12.13 -5.44
CA ALA A 91 15.41 12.51 -4.04
C ALA A 91 14.17 13.13 -3.37
N THR A 92 13.30 13.81 -4.13
CA THR A 92 12.04 14.35 -3.63
C THR A 92 11.00 13.24 -3.48
N SER A 93 10.84 12.35 -4.46
CA SER A 93 9.95 11.19 -4.34
C SER A 93 10.35 10.24 -3.20
N SER A 94 11.66 10.03 -2.99
CA SER A 94 12.22 9.29 -1.84
C SER A 94 11.84 9.94 -0.50
N ARG A 95 12.05 11.25 -0.36
CA ARG A 95 11.67 12.01 0.85
C ARG A 95 10.16 12.01 1.10
N GLN A 96 9.34 12.14 0.06
CA GLN A 96 7.89 12.07 0.20
C GLN A 96 7.43 10.66 0.56
N LEU A 97 7.91 9.60 -0.10
CA LEU A 97 7.62 8.21 0.29
C LEU A 97 8.01 7.90 1.75
N ALA A 98 9.11 8.49 2.26
CA ALA A 98 9.49 8.40 3.66
C ALA A 98 8.55 9.20 4.60
N ARG A 99 7.97 10.32 4.14
CA ARG A 99 6.93 11.08 4.85
C ARG A 99 5.60 10.30 4.87
N THR A 100 5.11 9.86 3.71
CA THR A 100 3.85 9.11 3.55
C THR A 100 3.80 7.89 4.46
N ARG A 101 4.89 7.10 4.51
CA ARG A 101 5.00 5.94 5.43
C ARG A 101 4.84 6.30 6.91
N ARG A 102 5.39 7.46 7.34
CA ARG A 102 5.26 7.93 8.73
C ARG A 102 3.84 8.39 9.05
N THR A 103 3.13 8.99 8.09
CA THR A 103 1.71 9.32 8.21
C THR A 103 0.88 8.04 8.29
N LEU A 104 1.01 7.15 7.29
CA LEU A 104 0.27 5.89 7.22
C LEU A 104 0.42 5.05 8.49
N ARG A 105 1.64 4.92 9.03
CA ARG A 105 1.88 4.24 10.31
C ARG A 105 1.10 4.87 11.47
N LYS A 106 1.15 6.20 11.63
CA LYS A 106 0.44 6.90 12.70
C LYS A 106 -1.07 6.70 12.59
N ASP A 107 -1.60 6.75 11.38
CA ASP A 107 -3.02 6.59 11.11
C ASP A 107 -3.47 5.15 11.40
N VAL A 108 -2.72 4.13 10.97
CA VAL A 108 -3.02 2.72 11.32
C VAL A 108 -2.96 2.49 12.83
N GLU A 109 -1.91 2.95 13.52
CA GLU A 109 -1.84 2.80 14.98
C GLU A 109 -2.98 3.54 15.71
N LEU A 110 -3.42 4.70 15.21
CA LEU A 110 -4.55 5.44 15.76
C LEU A 110 -5.87 4.68 15.58
N LEU A 111 -6.08 4.09 14.40
CA LEU A 111 -7.28 3.29 14.12
C LEU A 111 -7.35 2.04 14.99
N LEU A 112 -6.24 1.33 15.16
CA LEU A 112 -6.20 0.14 16.02
C LEU A 112 -6.45 0.50 17.51
N ARG A 113 -5.96 1.66 17.98
CA ARG A 113 -6.30 2.18 19.31
C ARG A 113 -7.79 2.53 19.42
N ASN A 114 -8.40 3.07 18.37
CA ASN A 114 -9.84 3.38 18.33
C ASN A 114 -10.72 2.12 18.27
N GLU A 115 -10.22 1.02 17.71
CA GLU A 115 -10.83 -0.32 17.77
C GLU A 115 -10.61 -1.00 19.14
N GLY A 116 -9.96 -0.31 20.10
CA GLY A 116 -9.80 -0.75 21.48
C GLY A 116 -8.53 -1.54 21.79
N LEU A 117 -7.59 -1.69 20.83
CA LEU A 117 -6.35 -2.44 21.06
C LEU A 117 -5.34 -1.60 21.85
N GLY A 118 -4.85 -2.14 22.97
CA GLY A 118 -3.69 -1.59 23.68
C GLY A 118 -2.38 -1.80 22.90
N THR A 119 -1.36 -0.98 23.16
CA THR A 119 -0.09 -1.01 22.40
C THR A 119 0.53 -2.40 22.27
N ALA A 120 0.52 -3.22 23.32
CA ALA A 120 1.05 -4.58 23.28
C ALA A 120 0.24 -5.51 22.34
N GLN A 121 -1.09 -5.36 22.28
CA GLN A 121 -1.94 -6.11 21.35
C GLN A 121 -1.74 -5.62 19.91
N ILE A 122 -1.49 -4.32 19.72
CA ILE A 122 -1.12 -3.76 18.42
C ILE A 122 0.18 -4.41 17.93
N ASP A 123 1.24 -4.41 18.76
CA ASP A 123 2.51 -5.08 18.43
C ASP A 123 2.35 -6.60 18.21
N GLU A 124 1.48 -7.29 18.96
CA GLU A 124 1.17 -8.72 18.78
C GLU A 124 0.42 -9.02 17.45
N TYR A 125 -0.68 -8.32 17.17
CA TYR A 125 -1.47 -8.54 15.95
C TYR A 125 -0.64 -8.20 14.72
N LEU A 126 0.11 -7.10 14.79
CA LEU A 126 1.09 -6.74 13.78
C LEU A 126 2.12 -7.86 13.61
N ALA A 127 2.77 -8.33 14.69
CA ALA A 127 3.77 -9.39 14.61
C ALA A 127 3.22 -10.68 13.98
N ALA A 128 1.96 -11.05 14.28
CA ALA A 128 1.29 -12.19 13.65
C ALA A 128 1.15 -12.00 12.13
N VAL A 129 0.66 -10.85 11.68
CA VAL A 129 0.43 -10.49 10.25
C VAL A 129 1.70 -10.44 9.39
N VAL A 130 2.88 -10.51 10.01
CA VAL A 130 4.16 -10.66 9.32
C VAL A 130 4.52 -12.11 9.11
N ASP A 131 4.35 -12.91 10.16
CA ASP A 131 4.86 -14.27 10.24
C ASP A 131 3.95 -15.21 9.45
N ASP A 132 2.67 -14.85 9.32
CA ASP A 132 1.83 -15.14 8.15
C ASP A 132 0.95 -13.90 7.82
N ALA A 133 0.83 -13.55 6.55
CA ALA A 133 -0.02 -12.45 6.07
C ALA A 133 -1.40 -12.95 5.56
N GLY A 134 -1.60 -14.28 5.51
CA GLY A 134 -2.80 -14.92 5.00
C GLY A 134 -3.15 -14.45 3.59
N THR A 135 -4.42 -14.06 3.40
CA THR A 135 -4.95 -13.59 2.11
C THR A 135 -4.87 -12.07 1.92
N MET A 136 -3.97 -11.39 2.66
CA MET A 136 -3.77 -9.94 2.56
C MET A 136 -3.05 -9.56 1.26
N ASP A 137 -3.82 -9.01 0.32
CA ASP A 137 -3.35 -8.53 -0.97
C ASP A 137 -2.97 -7.05 -0.89
N LEU A 138 -1.67 -6.75 -0.99
CA LEU A 138 -1.14 -5.38 -0.95
C LEU A 138 -1.52 -4.55 -2.18
N GLU A 139 -1.73 -5.15 -3.35
CA GLU A 139 -2.16 -4.42 -4.55
C GLU A 139 -3.60 -3.95 -4.31
N ARG A 140 -4.52 -4.86 -3.97
CA ARG A 140 -5.92 -4.55 -3.57
C ARG A 140 -6.07 -3.63 -2.34
N VAL A 141 -5.02 -3.46 -1.53
CA VAL A 141 -5.02 -2.53 -0.38
C VAL A 141 -4.51 -1.14 -0.74
N LEU A 142 -3.58 -1.03 -1.71
CA LEU A 142 -3.01 0.24 -2.17
C LEU A 142 -3.78 0.83 -3.36
N ASP A 143 -4.24 -0.01 -4.28
CA ASP A 143 -5.21 0.31 -5.32
C ASP A 143 -6.58 0.47 -4.69
N THR A 144 -6.76 1.65 -4.09
CA THR A 144 -8.07 2.27 -3.90
C THR A 144 -8.61 2.65 -5.28
N GLU A 145 -8.94 1.65 -6.10
CA GLU A 145 -9.38 1.83 -7.48
C GLU A 145 -10.55 2.81 -7.52
N THR A 146 -10.56 3.64 -8.56
CA THR A 146 -11.37 4.84 -8.67
C THR A 146 -12.83 4.49 -8.97
N VAL A 147 -13.55 4.10 -7.91
CA VAL A 147 -15.03 4.14 -7.81
C VAL A 147 -15.47 5.62 -7.77
N GLY A 148 -15.20 6.26 -8.89
CA GLY A 148 -15.31 7.67 -9.24
C GLY A 148 -15.19 7.88 -10.75
N LYS A 149 -15.25 6.78 -11.53
CA LYS A 149 -15.56 6.77 -12.96
C LYS A 149 -17.04 7.14 -13.15
N GLU A 150 -17.41 8.35 -12.74
CA GLU A 150 -18.66 8.95 -13.14
C GLU A 150 -18.61 9.10 -14.67
N SER A 151 -19.43 8.31 -15.35
CA SER A 151 -19.48 8.27 -16.80
C SER A 151 -19.98 9.61 -17.32
N VAL A 152 -19.04 10.50 -17.68
CA VAL A 152 -19.34 11.63 -18.58
C VAL A 152 -20.00 11.05 -19.82
N PRO A 153 -21.30 11.30 -20.06
CA PRO A 153 -21.99 10.65 -21.17
C PRO A 153 -21.52 11.28 -22.47
N ASP A 154 -20.90 10.48 -23.34
CA ASP A 154 -20.52 10.97 -24.67
C ASP A 154 -21.75 11.52 -25.40
N ARG A 155 -21.61 12.76 -25.88
CA ARG A 155 -22.59 13.45 -26.71
C ARG A 155 -21.88 14.28 -27.79
N SER A 156 -21.07 13.62 -28.60
CA SER A 156 -20.27 14.28 -29.66
C SER A 156 -20.40 13.64 -31.05
N ILE A 157 -21.64 13.38 -31.51
CA ILE A 157 -21.91 13.26 -32.95
C ILE A 157 -23.07 14.18 -33.36
N GLY A 158 -22.78 15.14 -34.23
CA GLY A 158 -23.73 16.15 -34.73
C GLY A 158 -23.09 17.17 -35.67
N VAL A 159 -21.99 16.81 -36.35
CA VAL A 159 -21.19 17.76 -37.15
C VAL A 159 -21.52 17.66 -38.64
N GLY A 160 -22.04 18.76 -39.19
CA GLY A 160 -21.84 19.15 -40.59
C GLY A 160 -23.00 18.90 -41.57
N ARG A 161 -22.96 19.48 -42.78
CA ARG A 161 -22.06 20.57 -43.26
C ARG A 161 -22.61 21.21 -44.55
N GLY A 162 -22.64 22.54 -44.61
CA GLY A 162 -22.93 23.30 -45.84
C GLY A 162 -24.41 23.33 -46.27
N GLY A 163 -24.78 24.09 -47.31
CA GLY A 163 -23.85 24.88 -48.14
C GLY A 163 -24.45 25.61 -49.35
N GLY A 164 -25.61 26.26 -49.22
CA GLY A 164 -26.10 27.31 -50.14
C GLY A 164 -26.59 26.89 -51.54
N ARG A 165 -27.61 27.61 -52.03
CA ARG A 165 -27.88 27.86 -53.47
C ARG A 165 -28.83 29.05 -53.64
N ARG A 166 -28.88 29.59 -54.85
CA ARG A 166 -29.66 30.79 -55.25
C ARG A 166 -30.77 30.40 -56.23
N GLY A 167 -31.74 31.29 -56.43
CA GLY A 167 -32.84 31.16 -57.40
C GLY A 167 -34.18 30.97 -56.69
N HIS A 168 -35.28 31.62 -57.09
CA HIS A 168 -35.46 32.57 -58.21
C HIS A 168 -36.19 33.83 -57.72
#